data_AF-A0A1T1I8M1-F1
#
_entry.id   AF-A0A1T1I8M1-F1
#
_cell.length_a   1.000
_cell.length_b   1.000
_cell.length_c   1.000
_cell.angle_alpha   90.00
_cell.angle_beta   90.00
_cell.angle_gamma   90.00
#
_symmetry.space_group_name_H-M   'P 1'
#
loop_
_entity.id
_entity.type
_entity.pdbx_description
1 polymer ?
#
loop_
_entity_poly.entity_id
_entity_poly.type
_entity_poly.pdbx_seq_one_letter_code
_entity_poly.pdbx_strand_id
1 'polypeptide(L)'
;MKTTNQIDVEKLANEFNDHSVNVFPKYLTTQLIDAKKNYKARIPHVIAMKRKAHWSTEDVRQAFNYNEHNFKLIQYNAHFISIFQSFIEMTKDSDLDVITKSQRIRFSKDCILKLYRIIAIYKATIMTG
;
A
#
# COMPACT_ATOMS: atom_id res chain seq x y z
N MET A 1 -10.23 48.09 -8.72
CA MET A 1 -9.57 46.84 -9.13
C MET A 1 -9.13 46.09 -7.88
N LYS A 2 -9.75 44.95 -7.57
CA LYS A 2 -9.30 44.06 -6.50
C LYS A 2 -8.17 43.21 -7.07
N THR A 3 -6.93 43.51 -6.70
CA THR A 3 -5.76 42.74 -7.08
C THR A 3 -5.76 41.40 -6.34
N THR A 4 -5.70 40.38 -7.18
CA THR A 4 -5.56 38.94 -6.98
C THR A 4 -4.88 38.53 -5.68
N ASN A 5 -5.52 37.59 -4.96
CA ASN A 5 -5.03 36.90 -3.76
C ASN A 5 -3.57 36.47 -3.91
N GLN A 6 -2.65 37.15 -3.22
CA GLN A 6 -1.39 36.55 -2.79
C GLN A 6 -1.74 35.51 -1.74
N ILE A 7 -1.97 34.28 -2.19
CA ILE A 7 -1.93 33.15 -1.28
C ILE A 7 -0.48 33.06 -0.83
N ASP A 8 -0.25 33.30 0.46
CA ASP A 8 1.04 33.37 1.09
C ASP A 8 1.77 32.03 0.94
N VAL A 9 2.66 31.98 -0.05
CA VAL A 9 3.41 30.77 -0.45
C VAL A 9 4.25 30.26 0.71
N GLU A 10 4.73 31.14 1.59
CA GLU A 10 5.47 30.76 2.79
C GLU A 10 4.55 30.12 3.84
N LYS A 11 3.31 30.60 3.97
CA LYS A 11 2.32 29.99 4.86
C LYS A 11 1.89 28.60 4.39
N LEU A 12 1.65 28.44 3.08
CA LEU A 12 1.40 27.14 2.47
C LEU A 12 2.59 26.18 2.59
N ALA A 13 3.82 26.69 2.41
CA ALA A 13 5.04 25.88 2.56
C ALA A 13 5.28 25.46 4.02
N ASN A 14 4.94 26.31 4.99
CA ASN A 14 5.02 25.99 6.41
C ASN A 14 3.94 24.97 6.83
N GLU A 15 2.70 25.09 6.35
CA GLU A 15 1.67 24.06 6.53
C GLU A 15 2.08 22.71 5.90
N PHE A 16 2.78 22.73 4.76
CA PHE A 16 3.30 21.52 4.11
C PHE A 16 4.50 20.92 4.84
N ASN A 17 5.36 21.76 5.43
CA ASN A 17 6.54 21.32 6.19
C ASN A 17 6.17 20.69 7.53
N ASP A 18 5.15 21.20 8.24
CA ASP A 18 4.60 20.54 9.44
C ASP A 18 3.92 19.20 9.11
N HIS A 19 3.44 19.05 7.87
CA HIS A 19 2.90 17.81 7.34
C HIS A 19 3.96 16.83 6.77
N SER A 20 5.22 17.28 6.61
CA SER A 20 6.26 16.53 5.89
C SER A 20 6.83 15.32 6.65
N VAL A 21 6.58 15.17 7.95
CA VAL A 21 7.18 14.10 8.77
C VAL A 21 6.18 13.01 9.18
N ASN A 22 4.87 13.25 9.07
CA ASN A 22 3.84 12.30 9.50
C ASN A 22 2.63 12.15 8.57
N VAL A 23 2.60 12.80 7.40
CA VAL A 23 1.50 12.58 6.43
C VAL A 23 1.78 11.32 5.62
N PHE A 24 1.78 10.19 6.32
CA PHE A 24 1.43 8.93 5.70
C PHE A 24 -0.06 8.95 5.42
N PRO A 25 -0.50 8.48 4.24
CA PRO A 25 -1.93 8.35 4.01
C PRO A 25 -2.51 7.41 5.07
N LYS A 26 -3.37 7.95 5.95
CA LYS A 26 -3.97 7.22 7.07
C LYS A 26 -4.58 5.89 6.62
N TYR A 27 -5.12 5.86 5.39
CA TYR A 27 -5.66 4.66 4.77
C TYR A 27 -4.64 3.51 4.63
N LEU A 28 -3.37 3.77 4.27
CA LEU A 28 -2.35 2.71 4.14
C LEU A 28 -1.98 2.12 5.49
N THR A 29 -1.94 2.97 6.53
CA THR A 29 -1.72 2.51 7.91
C THR A 29 -2.86 1.62 8.37
N THR A 30 -4.11 2.01 8.12
CA THR A 30 -5.30 1.19 8.41
C THR A 30 -5.25 -0.14 7.65
N GLN A 31 -4.99 -0.12 6.34
CA GLN A 31 -4.87 -1.33 5.53
C GLN A 31 -3.78 -2.28 6.04
N LEU A 32 -2.63 -1.75 6.48
CA LEU A 32 -1.58 -2.57 7.07
C LEU A 32 -2.01 -3.21 8.40
N ILE A 33 -2.74 -2.48 9.24
CA ILE A 33 -3.30 -3.02 10.49
C ILE A 33 -4.29 -4.14 10.18
N ASP A 34 -5.18 -3.92 9.21
CA ASP A 34 -6.20 -4.89 8.82
C ASP A 34 -5.58 -6.14 8.16
N ALA A 35 -4.56 -5.97 7.31
CA ALA A 35 -3.79 -7.07 6.76
C ALA A 35 -3.14 -7.91 7.87
N LYS A 36 -2.53 -7.28 8.87
CA LYS A 36 -1.93 -7.97 10.03
C LYS A 36 -2.96 -8.70 10.89
N LYS A 37 -4.14 -8.10 11.12
CA LYS A 37 -5.24 -8.76 11.85
C LYS A 37 -5.73 -10.00 11.08
N ASN A 38 -5.95 -9.86 9.78
CA ASN A 38 -6.31 -10.97 8.90
C ASN A 38 -5.26 -12.08 8.92
N TYR A 39 -3.97 -11.73 8.85
CA TYR A 39 -2.89 -12.70 8.96
C TYR A 39 -2.95 -13.52 10.25
N LYS A 40 -3.06 -12.85 11.41
CA LYS A 40 -3.12 -13.53 12.70
C LYS A 40 -4.30 -14.49 12.78
N ALA A 41 -5.46 -14.10 12.25
CA ALA A 41 -6.64 -14.95 12.22
C ALA A 41 -6.48 -16.16 11.27
N ARG A 42 -5.75 -15.99 10.16
CA ARG A 42 -5.74 -16.96 9.06
C ARG A 42 -4.54 -17.90 9.03
N ILE A 43 -3.38 -17.47 9.53
CA ILE A 43 -2.17 -18.27 9.50
C ILE A 43 -2.32 -19.66 10.16
N PRO A 44 -3.10 -19.87 11.26
CA PRO A 44 -3.29 -21.21 11.81
C PRO A 44 -4.02 -22.15 10.85
N HIS A 45 -5.01 -21.65 10.11
CA HIS A 45 -5.75 -22.42 9.11
C HIS A 45 -4.85 -22.81 7.93
N VAL A 46 -4.03 -21.87 7.45
CA VAL A 46 -3.06 -22.13 6.39
C VAL A 46 -2.08 -23.23 6.80
N ILE A 47 -1.56 -23.17 8.04
CA ILE A 47 -0.67 -24.20 8.58
C ILE A 47 -1.39 -25.55 8.69
N ALA A 48 -2.63 -25.57 9.20
CA ALA A 48 -3.42 -26.79 9.32
C ALA A 48 -3.67 -27.44 7.96
N MET A 49 -4.03 -26.64 6.96
CA MET A 49 -4.27 -27.10 5.58
C MET A 49 -3.02 -27.67 4.92
N LYS A 50 -1.86 -27.04 5.13
CA LYS A 50 -0.56 -27.54 4.63
C LYS A 50 -0.13 -28.87 5.25
N ARG A 51 -0.64 -29.20 6.42
CA ARG A 51 -0.34 -30.47 7.12
C ARG A 51 -1.30 -31.60 6.74
N LYS A 52 -2.44 -31.30 6.11
CA LYS A 52 -3.37 -32.33 5.65
C LYS A 52 -2.78 -33.07 4.46
N ALA A 53 -2.80 -34.39 4.50
CA ALA A 53 -2.37 -35.23 3.37
C ALA A 53 -3.29 -35.09 2.15
N HIS A 54 -4.59 -34.91 2.40
CA HIS A 54 -5.60 -34.72 1.36
C HIS A 54 -6.57 -33.62 1.76
N TRP A 55 -6.99 -32.84 0.77
CA TRP A 55 -8.01 -31.81 0.94
C TRP A 55 -9.37 -32.39 0.56
N SER A 56 -10.37 -32.17 1.40
CA SER A 56 -11.75 -32.44 1.03
C SER A 56 -12.24 -31.43 -0.03
N THR A 57 -13.35 -31.73 -0.69
CA THR A 57 -13.99 -30.77 -1.62
C THR A 57 -14.31 -29.44 -0.93
N GLU A 58 -14.73 -29.48 0.34
CA GLU A 58 -15.03 -28.27 1.11
C GLU A 58 -13.76 -27.49 1.45
N ASP A 59 -12.67 -28.19 1.79
CA ASP A 59 -11.36 -27.57 2.00
C ASP A 59 -10.88 -26.82 0.74
N VAL A 60 -11.00 -27.45 -0.44
CA VAL A 60 -10.66 -26.83 -1.74
C VAL A 60 -11.53 -25.60 -1.99
N ARG A 61 -12.84 -25.69 -1.75
CA ARG A 61 -13.79 -24.57 -1.94
C ARG A 61 -13.45 -23.39 -1.03
N GLN A 62 -13.14 -23.64 0.25
CA GLN A 62 -12.75 -22.59 1.19
C GLN A 62 -11.40 -21.97 0.81
N ALA A 63 -10.44 -22.79 0.39
CA ALA A 63 -9.14 -22.31 -0.10
C ALA A 63 -9.30 -21.42 -1.33
N PHE A 64 -10.10 -21.83 -2.30
CA PHE A 64 -10.39 -21.04 -3.50
C PHE A 64 -11.02 -19.68 -3.16
N ASN A 65 -12.12 -19.67 -2.40
CA ASN A 65 -12.83 -18.43 -2.04
C ASN A 65 -11.92 -17.44 -1.29
N TYR A 66 -11.07 -17.96 -0.41
CA TYR A 66 -10.14 -17.13 0.35
C TYR A 66 -9.01 -16.60 -0.54
N ASN A 67 -8.42 -17.46 -1.36
CA ASN A 67 -7.35 -17.07 -2.28
C ASN A 67 -7.85 -16.01 -3.27
N GLU A 68 -9.06 -16.15 -3.81
CA GLU A 68 -9.71 -15.14 -4.66
C GLU A 68 -9.75 -13.76 -4.01
N HIS A 69 -10.17 -13.70 -2.74
CA HIS A 69 -10.21 -12.44 -1.98
C HIS A 69 -8.80 -11.83 -1.84
N ASN A 70 -7.81 -12.63 -1.45
CA ASN A 70 -6.44 -12.16 -1.33
C ASN A 70 -5.82 -11.74 -2.66
N PHE A 71 -6.10 -12.46 -3.75
CA PHE A 71 -5.62 -12.10 -5.08
C PHE A 71 -6.17 -10.74 -5.52
N LYS A 72 -7.46 -10.48 -5.29
CA LYS A 72 -8.06 -9.15 -5.55
C LYS A 72 -7.34 -8.06 -4.75
N LEU A 73 -7.06 -8.27 -3.46
CA LEU A 73 -6.34 -7.31 -2.63
C LEU A 73 -4.89 -7.12 -3.08
N ILE A 74 -4.21 -8.19 -3.51
CA ILE A 74 -2.85 -8.12 -4.04
C ILE A 74 -2.83 -7.29 -5.33
N GLN A 75 -3.74 -7.56 -6.26
CA GLN A 75 -3.86 -6.81 -7.52
C GLN A 75 -4.19 -5.34 -7.28
N TYR A 76 -5.13 -5.06 -6.38
CA TYR A 76 -5.47 -3.70 -5.97
C TYR A 76 -4.24 -2.93 -5.46
N ASN A 77 -3.48 -3.52 -4.52
CA ASN A 77 -2.27 -2.88 -4.00
C ASN A 77 -1.14 -2.77 -5.03
N ALA A 78 -1.01 -3.75 -5.94
CA ALA A 78 -0.03 -3.71 -7.02
C ALA A 78 -0.32 -2.57 -8.02
N HIS A 79 -1.59 -2.26 -8.26
CA HIS A 79 -1.98 -1.12 -9.08
C HIS A 79 -1.48 0.22 -8.49
N PHE A 80 -1.59 0.44 -7.18
CA PHE A 80 -1.03 1.64 -6.55
C PHE A 80 0.49 1.71 -6.64
N ILE A 81 1.18 0.58 -6.56
CA ILE A 81 2.63 0.54 -6.76
C ILE A 81 2.98 1.08 -8.16
N SER A 82 2.26 0.62 -9.20
CA SER A 82 2.45 1.11 -10.56
C SER A 82 2.19 2.62 -10.67
N ILE A 83 1.12 3.14 -10.06
CA ILE A 83 0.83 4.59 -10.02
C ILE A 83 2.00 5.36 -9.38
N PHE A 84 2.51 4.90 -8.23
CA PHE A 84 3.63 5.56 -7.57
C PHE A 84 4.94 5.46 -8.36
N GLN A 85 5.16 4.37 -9.09
CA GLN A 85 6.32 4.23 -9.98
C GLN A 85 6.24 5.23 -11.13
N SER A 86 5.10 5.35 -11.81
CA SER A 86 4.91 6.35 -12.87
C SER A 86 5.02 7.78 -12.33
N PHE A 87 4.51 8.05 -11.12
CA PHE A 87 4.67 9.36 -10.48
C PHE A 87 6.15 9.69 -10.18
N ILE A 88 6.96 8.70 -9.79
CA ILE A 88 8.41 8.89 -9.60
C ILE A 88 9.08 9.25 -10.93
N GLU A 89 8.73 8.56 -12.02
CA GLU A 89 9.26 8.83 -13.36
C GLU A 89 8.92 10.27 -13.80
N MET A 90 7.64 10.64 -13.75
CA MET A 90 7.20 12.00 -14.07
C MET A 90 7.86 13.07 -13.19
N THR A 91 8.09 12.77 -11.90
CA THR A 91 8.73 13.71 -10.97
C THR A 91 10.20 13.93 -11.34
N LYS A 92 10.93 12.89 -11.77
CA LYS A 92 12.32 13.02 -12.20
C LYS A 92 12.46 13.95 -13.40
N ASP A 93 11.54 13.83 -14.36
CA ASP A 93 11.55 14.54 -15.63
C ASP A 93 10.93 15.95 -15.56
N SER A 94 10.31 16.31 -14.43
CA SER A 94 9.69 17.63 -14.24
C SER A 94 10.70 18.78 -14.07
N ASP A 95 10.28 20.03 -14.23
CA ASP A 95 11.11 21.22 -13.97
C ASP A 95 11.15 21.64 -12.49
N LEU A 96 10.75 20.76 -11.58
CA LEU A 96 10.78 21.03 -10.14
C LEU A 96 12.21 21.17 -9.61
N ASP A 97 12.36 21.95 -8.55
CA ASP A 97 13.64 22.05 -7.84
C ASP A 97 14.05 20.69 -7.22
N VAL A 98 15.35 20.56 -6.97
CA VAL A 98 15.97 19.32 -6.49
C VAL A 98 15.39 18.85 -5.15
N ILE A 99 15.05 19.78 -4.26
CA ILE A 99 14.54 19.47 -2.92
C ILE A 99 13.13 18.89 -3.05
N THR A 100 12.25 19.57 -3.80
CA THR A 100 10.87 19.10 -4.03
C THR A 100 10.85 17.74 -4.72
N LYS A 101 11.68 17.53 -5.75
CA LYS A 101 11.82 16.22 -6.41
C LYS A 101 12.22 15.13 -5.41
N SER A 102 13.24 15.40 -4.61
CA SER A 102 13.76 14.44 -3.63
C SER A 102 12.70 14.05 -2.59
N GLN A 103 11.96 15.03 -2.07
CA GLN A 103 10.88 14.80 -1.11
C GLN A 103 9.74 13.95 -1.71
N ARG A 104 9.28 14.30 -2.92
CA ARG A 104 8.20 13.57 -3.61
C ARG A 104 8.59 12.13 -3.92
N ILE A 105 9.81 11.91 -4.45
CA ILE A 105 10.32 10.57 -4.75
C ILE A 105 10.46 9.74 -3.46
N ARG A 106 10.96 10.35 -2.38
CA ARG A 106 11.07 9.67 -1.07
C ARG A 106 9.70 9.23 -0.58
N PHE A 107 8.73 10.13 -0.57
CA PHE A 107 7.36 9.82 -0.17
C PHE A 107 6.76 8.64 -0.98
N SER A 108 6.92 8.65 -2.30
CA SER A 108 6.42 7.57 -3.15
C SER A 108 7.11 6.24 -2.88
N LYS A 109 8.43 6.24 -2.67
CA LYS A 109 9.17 5.03 -2.30
C LYS A 109 8.70 4.47 -0.96
N ASP A 110 8.45 5.33 0.03
CA ASP A 110 7.95 4.91 1.34
C ASP A 110 6.54 4.29 1.24
N CYS A 111 5.67 4.86 0.39
CA CYS A 111 4.35 4.28 0.10
C CYS A 111 4.46 2.91 -0.57
N ILE A 112 5.32 2.78 -1.60
CA ILE A 112 5.58 1.52 -2.31
C ILE A 112 6.07 0.43 -1.33
N LEU A 113 7.00 0.74 -0.43
CA LEU A 113 7.50 -0.22 0.54
C LEU A 113 6.39 -0.75 1.45
N LYS A 114 5.46 0.12 1.88
CA LYS A 114 4.30 -0.29 2.71
C LYS A 114 3.32 -1.15 1.91
N LEU A 115 3.03 -0.80 0.66
CA LEU A 115 2.19 -1.61 -0.22
C LEU A 115 2.79 -3.00 -0.42
N TYR A 116 4.10 -3.11 -0.64
CA TYR A 116 4.78 -4.41 -0.70
C TYR A 116 4.65 -5.22 0.59
N ARG A 117 4.72 -4.58 1.77
CA ARG A 117 4.49 -5.25 3.07
C ARG A 117 3.06 -5.78 3.18
N ILE A 118 2.07 -4.99 2.77
CA ILE A 118 0.66 -5.40 2.74
C ILE A 118 0.47 -6.61 1.81
N ILE A 119 1.01 -6.53 0.59
CA ILE A 119 0.98 -7.63 -0.39
C ILE A 119 1.66 -8.88 0.17
N ALA A 120 2.82 -8.76 0.81
CA ALA A 120 3.52 -9.89 1.40
C ALA A 120 2.68 -10.59 2.48
N ILE A 121 1.95 -9.83 3.29
CA ILE A 121 1.03 -10.39 4.29
C ILE A 121 -0.09 -11.20 3.63
N TYR A 122 -0.74 -10.65 2.59
CA TYR A 122 -1.80 -11.38 1.87
C TYR A 122 -1.27 -12.60 1.11
N LYS A 123 -0.06 -12.53 0.56
CA LYS A 123 0.60 -13.68 -0.07
C LYS A 123 0.89 -14.79 0.94
N ALA A 124 1.33 -14.43 2.14
CA ALA A 124 1.66 -15.39 3.19
C ALA A 124 0.46 -16.21 3.67
N THR A 125 -0.77 -15.72 3.46
CA THR A 125 -1.98 -16.45 3.82
C THR A 125 -2.62 -17.21 2.67
N ILE A 126 -2.08 -17.17 1.45
CA ILE A 126 -2.57 -18.00 0.33
C ILE A 126 -2.40 -19.48 0.69
N MET A 127 -3.47 -20.25 0.50
CA MET A 127 -3.49 -21.70 0.70
C MET A 127 -3.20 -22.39 -0.63
N THR A 128 -2.08 -23.10 -0.71
CA THR A 128 -1.74 -23.98 -1.83
C THR A 128 -1.81 -25.43 -1.34
N GLY A 129 -2.43 -26.31 -2.14
CA GLY A 129 -2.45 -27.75 -1.91
C GLY A 129 -1.15 -28.42 -2.29
#